data_AF-A0ABC8RVY4-F1
#
_entry.id   AF-A0ABC8RVY4-F1
#
_cell.length_a   1.000
_cell.length_b   1.000
_cell.length_c   1.000
_cell.angle_alpha   90.00
_cell.angle_beta   90.00
_cell.angle_gamma   90.00
#
_symmetry.space_group_name_H-M   'P 1'
#
loop_
_entity.id
_entity.type
_entity.pdbx_description
1 polymer ?
#
loop_
_entity_poly.entity_id
_entity_poly.type
_entity_poly.pdbx_seq_one_letter_code
_entity_poly.pdbx_strand_id
1 'polypeptide(L)'
;MEQVLSICKHFFMSCCPFILVQIIHSFNHPIIFLLPNTHVPFWIVVLFGSFSLAILHFIVVKEPPKTEELPVVLAAFVMSVFWISNVAGDLLNCLAALGALLKLPPALLGLTVLAWGNSVGDLVADVAVAKAGQPAMAMAGCFACPMFNMLLGLGTALVIQTAKVYPEAYELRLHVSIVIAFVFLLLSLMGSLLVVTWYRFRVPRFWGFCLVGLYIIFMAVSLVVAKFTVV
;
A
#
# COMPACT_ATOMS: atom_id res chain seq x y z
N MET A 1 -10.69 20.85 7.36
CA MET A 1 -11.13 19.63 8.08
C MET A 1 -12.53 19.22 7.65
N GLU A 2 -13.51 20.14 7.65
CA GLU A 2 -14.89 19.90 7.17
C GLU A 2 -14.99 19.39 5.72
N GLN A 3 -14.16 19.91 4.80
CA GLN A 3 -14.12 19.42 3.40
C GLN A 3 -13.66 17.95 3.29
N VAL A 4 -12.67 17.55 4.09
CA VAL A 4 -12.14 16.18 4.11
C VAL A 4 -13.16 15.22 4.73
N LEU A 5 -13.84 15.68 5.79
CA LEU A 5 -14.91 14.93 6.44
C LEU A 5 -16.10 14.71 5.49
N SER A 6 -16.48 15.74 4.74
CA SER A 6 -17.53 15.64 3.72
C SER A 6 -17.14 14.62 2.65
N ILE A 7 -15.93 14.67 2.09
CA ILE A 7 -15.46 13.71 1.08
C ILE A 7 -15.45 12.27 1.62
N CYS A 8 -15.01 12.05 2.86
CA CYS A 8 -15.04 10.73 3.51
C CYS A 8 -16.47 10.18 3.68
N LYS A 9 -17.43 11.02 4.08
CA LYS A 9 -18.85 10.63 4.22
C LYS A 9 -19.44 10.16 2.89
N HIS A 10 -19.13 10.86 1.81
CA HIS A 10 -19.60 10.51 0.46
C HIS A 10 -18.98 9.21 -0.06
N PHE A 11 -17.68 9.01 0.18
CA PHE A 11 -17.00 7.78 -0.19
C PHE A 11 -17.54 6.57 0.58
N PHE A 12 -17.78 6.73 1.88
CA PHE A 12 -18.37 5.69 2.73
C PHE A 12 -19.75 5.24 2.23
N MET A 13 -20.66 6.19 1.94
CA MET A 13 -22.01 5.87 1.48
C MET A 13 -22.03 5.19 0.10
N SER A 14 -21.11 5.56 -0.79
CA SER A 14 -20.97 4.96 -2.12
C SER A 14 -20.37 3.54 -2.06
N CYS A 15 -19.45 3.29 -1.13
CA CYS A 15 -18.72 2.03 -1.03
C CYS A 15 -19.36 0.96 -0.13
N CYS A 16 -20.23 1.34 0.81
CA CYS A 16 -20.98 0.41 1.68
C CYS A 16 -21.77 -0.69 0.93
N PRO A 17 -22.49 -0.39 -0.17
CA PRO A 17 -23.20 -1.42 -0.93
C PRO A 17 -22.28 -2.41 -1.66
N PHE A 18 -21.05 -2.03 -1.99
CA PHE A 18 -20.08 -2.93 -2.62
C PHE A 18 -19.58 -4.03 -1.68
N ILE A 19 -19.46 -3.73 -0.38
CA ILE A 19 -19.15 -4.73 0.65
C ILE A 19 -20.27 -5.75 0.75
N LEU A 20 -21.53 -5.31 0.71
CA LEU A 20 -22.69 -6.20 0.67
C LEU A 20 -22.60 -7.16 -0.53
N VAL A 21 -22.20 -6.68 -1.72
CA VAL A 21 -22.07 -7.58 -2.88
C VAL A 21 -20.87 -8.52 -2.78
N GLN A 22 -19.74 -8.08 -2.21
CA GLN A 22 -18.57 -8.96 -1.98
C GLN A 22 -18.87 -10.06 -0.95
N ILE A 23 -19.59 -9.74 0.13
CA ILE A 23 -20.07 -10.72 1.11
C ILE A 23 -21.00 -11.74 0.43
N ILE A 24 -21.94 -11.28 -0.39
CA ILE A 24 -22.87 -12.16 -1.13
C ILE A 24 -22.12 -13.05 -2.14
N HIS A 25 -21.08 -12.53 -2.80
CA HIS A 25 -20.25 -13.30 -3.73
C HIS A 25 -19.44 -14.39 -3.02
N SER A 26 -18.96 -14.12 -1.79
CA SER A 26 -18.25 -15.10 -0.97
C SER A 26 -19.11 -16.28 -0.51
N PHE A 27 -20.45 -16.16 -0.54
CA PHE A 27 -21.41 -17.22 -0.18
C PHE A 27 -21.70 -18.26 -1.29
N ASN A 28 -20.92 -18.26 -2.38
CA ASN A 28 -20.81 -19.36 -3.34
C ASN A 28 -22.11 -19.85 -4.01
N HIS A 29 -23.17 -19.03 -4.01
CA HIS A 29 -24.32 -19.24 -4.87
C HIS A 29 -24.34 -18.16 -5.97
N PRO A 30 -24.28 -18.52 -7.25
CA PRO A 30 -24.47 -17.57 -8.33
C PRO A 30 -25.95 -17.16 -8.31
N ILE A 31 -26.27 -16.03 -7.68
CA ILE A 31 -27.62 -15.47 -7.74
C ILE A 31 -27.77 -14.82 -9.12
N ILE A 32 -27.98 -15.69 -10.12
CA ILE A 32 -28.35 -15.33 -11.49
C ILE A 32 -29.84 -15.05 -11.46
N PHE A 33 -30.22 -13.78 -11.52
CA PHE A 33 -31.62 -13.43 -11.76
C PHE A 33 -31.96 -13.83 -13.21
N LEU A 34 -32.84 -14.81 -13.37
CA LEU A 34 -33.39 -15.25 -14.66
C LEU A 34 -34.28 -14.13 -15.22
N LEU A 35 -33.70 -13.17 -15.95
CA LEU A 35 -34.41 -12.53 -17.06
C LEU A 35 -34.05 -13.27 -18.35
N PRO A 36 -35.03 -13.59 -19.24
CA PRO A 36 -34.90 -14.67 -20.22
C PRO A 36 -33.90 -14.44 -21.35
N ASN A 37 -33.21 -13.30 -21.40
CA ASN A 37 -32.32 -13.01 -22.54
C ASN A 37 -31.24 -11.92 -22.30
N THR A 38 -30.76 -11.70 -21.07
CA THR A 38 -29.64 -10.78 -20.83
C THR A 38 -28.85 -11.17 -19.58
N HIS A 39 -27.62 -11.64 -19.76
CA HIS A 39 -26.68 -11.96 -18.69
C HIS A 39 -26.04 -10.68 -18.13
N VAL A 40 -26.78 -9.92 -17.33
CA VAL A 40 -26.20 -8.79 -16.59
C VAL A 40 -25.75 -9.25 -15.21
N PRO A 41 -24.45 -9.15 -14.86
CA PRO A 41 -23.99 -9.53 -13.53
C PRO A 41 -24.61 -8.60 -12.48
N PHE A 42 -25.24 -9.19 -11.45
CA PHE A 42 -25.95 -8.51 -10.35
C PHE A 42 -25.17 -7.35 -9.72
N TRP A 43 -23.84 -7.48 -9.72
CA TRP A 43 -22.90 -6.51 -9.20
C TRP A 43 -22.95 -5.15 -9.92
N ILE A 44 -23.23 -5.11 -11.23
CA ILE A 44 -23.37 -3.87 -12.01
C ILE A 44 -24.62 -3.10 -11.60
N VAL A 45 -25.72 -3.81 -11.31
CA VAL A 45 -27.00 -3.19 -10.91
C VAL A 45 -26.87 -2.57 -9.52
N VAL A 46 -26.22 -3.26 -8.59
CA VAL A 46 -25.96 -2.73 -7.24
C VAL A 46 -25.03 -1.52 -7.30
N LEU A 47 -23.97 -1.58 -8.11
CA LEU A 47 -23.06 -0.44 -8.33
C LEU A 47 -23.76 0.81 -8.86
N PHE A 48 -24.64 0.63 -9.86
CA PHE A 48 -25.36 1.75 -10.46
C PHE A 48 -26.39 2.34 -9.49
N GLY A 49 -27.08 1.49 -8.72
CA GLY A 49 -28.02 1.92 -7.68
C GLY A 49 -27.33 2.66 -6.54
N SER A 50 -26.16 2.19 -6.11
CA SER A 50 -25.38 2.84 -5.06
C SER A 50 -24.79 4.18 -5.49
N PHE A 51 -24.30 4.25 -6.72
CA PHE A 51 -23.78 5.49 -7.29
C PHE A 51 -24.90 6.54 -7.43
N SER A 52 -26.09 6.11 -7.86
CA SER A 52 -27.27 6.96 -7.95
C SER A 52 -27.73 7.49 -6.58
N LEU A 53 -27.78 6.65 -5.54
CA LEU A 53 -28.10 7.09 -4.18
C LEU A 53 -27.03 8.01 -3.58
N ALA A 54 -25.74 7.76 -3.85
CA ALA A 54 -24.65 8.61 -3.38
C ALA A 54 -24.69 10.01 -4.01
N ILE A 55 -25.02 10.11 -5.30
CA ILE A 55 -25.25 11.39 -5.99
C ILE A 55 -26.48 12.10 -5.45
N LEU A 56 -27.56 11.36 -5.17
CA LEU A 56 -28.79 11.94 -4.63
C LEU A 56 -28.57 12.47 -3.20
N HIS A 57 -27.81 11.76 -2.38
CA HIS A 57 -27.40 12.22 -1.06
C HIS A 57 -26.45 13.44 -1.13
N PHE A 58 -25.55 13.50 -2.11
CA PHE A 58 -24.68 14.65 -2.37
C PHE A 58 -25.46 15.93 -2.71
N ILE A 59 -26.58 15.79 -3.41
CA ILE A 59 -27.44 16.91 -3.77
C ILE A 59 -28.32 17.35 -2.58
N VAL A 60 -28.76 16.41 -1.74
CA VAL A 60 -29.75 16.65 -0.68
C VAL A 60 -29.14 17.10 0.66
N VAL A 61 -27.94 16.65 1.01
CA VAL A 61 -27.33 16.95 2.33
C VAL A 61 -26.23 17.99 2.19
N LYS A 62 -26.58 19.27 2.41
CA LYS A 62 -25.66 20.41 2.30
C LYS A 62 -25.00 20.84 3.62
N GLU A 63 -25.46 20.31 4.76
CA GLU A 63 -24.94 20.68 6.09
C GLU A 63 -24.53 19.42 6.90
N PRO A 64 -23.29 19.35 7.43
CA PRO A 64 -22.86 18.23 8.26
C PRO A 64 -23.44 18.35 9.68
N PRO A 65 -24.12 17.30 10.22
CA PRO A 65 -24.54 17.29 11.62
C PRO A 65 -23.33 17.14 12.56
N LYS A 66 -23.17 18.11 13.48
CA LYS A 66 -21.99 18.29 14.35
C LYS A 66 -21.80 17.22 15.44
N THR A 67 -22.76 16.34 15.68
CA THR A 67 -22.76 15.36 16.79
C THR A 67 -22.45 13.91 16.37
N GLU A 68 -22.45 13.59 15.06
CA GLU A 68 -22.25 12.23 14.51
C GLU A 68 -20.93 12.11 13.72
N GLU A 69 -19.98 13.03 13.91
CA GLU A 69 -18.76 13.07 13.08
C GLU A 69 -17.77 11.93 13.42
N LEU A 70 -17.60 11.61 14.70
CA LEU A 70 -16.70 10.56 15.16
C LEU A 70 -17.08 9.15 14.69
N PRO A 71 -18.32 8.66 14.85
CA PRO A 71 -18.68 7.31 14.40
C PRO A 71 -18.59 7.19 12.88
N VAL A 72 -18.89 8.25 12.13
CA VAL A 72 -18.82 8.22 10.68
C VAL A 72 -17.37 8.25 10.17
N VAL A 73 -16.46 8.97 10.82
CA VAL A 73 -15.02 8.91 10.52
C VAL A 73 -14.46 7.53 10.84
N LEU A 74 -14.81 6.97 11.99
CA LEU A 74 -14.37 5.64 12.39
C LEU A 74 -14.89 4.56 11.42
N ALA A 75 -16.14 4.66 11.01
CA ALA A 75 -16.71 3.78 10.00
C ALA A 75 -16.02 3.96 8.63
N ALA A 76 -15.77 5.21 8.20
CA ALA A 76 -15.00 5.50 6.97
C ALA A 76 -13.58 4.91 7.00
N PHE A 77 -12.93 4.95 8.15
CA PHE A 77 -11.62 4.33 8.35
C PHE A 77 -11.67 2.81 8.26
N VAL A 78 -12.63 2.15 8.93
CA VAL A 78 -12.78 0.69 8.86
C VAL A 78 -13.07 0.24 7.42
N MET A 79 -13.90 1.01 6.70
CA MET A 79 -14.19 0.73 5.29
C MET A 79 -12.96 0.87 4.42
N SER A 80 -12.18 1.94 4.56
CA SER A 80 -10.97 2.12 3.74
C SER A 80 -9.97 1.00 3.96
N VAL A 81 -9.80 0.53 5.20
CA VAL A 81 -8.95 -0.64 5.54
C VAL A 81 -9.46 -1.90 4.84
N PHE A 82 -10.77 -2.16 4.85
CA PHE A 82 -11.34 -3.31 4.16
C PHE A 82 -11.06 -3.25 2.65
N TRP A 83 -11.28 -2.10 2.03
CA TRP A 83 -11.04 -1.89 0.60
C TRP A 83 -9.58 -2.05 0.21
N ILE A 84 -8.68 -1.42 0.96
CA ILE A 84 -7.24 -1.56 0.74
C ILE A 84 -6.84 -3.03 0.86
N SER A 85 -7.40 -3.77 1.81
CA SER A 85 -7.10 -5.20 2.02
C SER A 85 -7.55 -6.07 0.85
N ASN A 86 -8.76 -5.85 0.32
CA ASN A 86 -9.27 -6.60 -0.84
C ASN A 86 -8.47 -6.27 -2.10
N VAL A 87 -8.25 -4.98 -2.38
CA VAL A 87 -7.47 -4.53 -3.54
C VAL A 87 -6.03 -5.02 -3.46
N ALA A 88 -5.42 -5.02 -2.27
CA ALA A 88 -4.08 -5.59 -2.07
C ALA A 88 -4.05 -7.09 -2.35
N GLY A 89 -5.07 -7.85 -1.96
CA GLY A 89 -5.20 -9.27 -2.27
C GLY A 89 -5.26 -9.54 -3.78
N ASP A 90 -6.12 -8.82 -4.50
CA ASP A 90 -6.22 -8.94 -5.96
C ASP A 90 -4.93 -8.52 -6.66
N LEU A 91 -4.29 -7.44 -6.20
CA LEU A 91 -3.00 -6.99 -6.71
C LEU A 91 -1.91 -8.06 -6.55
N LEU A 92 -1.84 -8.71 -5.38
CA LEU A 92 -0.90 -9.81 -5.13
C LEU A 92 -1.16 -11.01 -6.04
N ASN A 93 -2.42 -11.37 -6.28
CA ASN A 93 -2.80 -12.44 -7.20
C ASN A 93 -2.37 -12.12 -8.64
N CYS A 94 -2.60 -10.89 -9.10
CA CYS A 94 -2.14 -10.42 -10.41
C CYS A 94 -0.61 -10.47 -10.52
N LEU A 95 0.11 -10.06 -9.47
CA LEU A 95 1.57 -10.13 -9.45
C LEU A 95 2.08 -11.57 -9.47
N ALA A 96 1.44 -12.49 -8.77
CA ALA A 96 1.80 -13.91 -8.82
C ALA A 96 1.63 -14.49 -10.24
N ALA A 97 0.53 -14.15 -10.91
CA ALA A 97 0.30 -14.53 -12.31
C ALA A 97 1.36 -13.95 -13.26
N LEU A 98 1.71 -12.67 -13.09
CA LEU A 98 2.80 -12.03 -13.84
C LEU A 98 4.16 -12.68 -13.56
N GLY A 99 4.43 -13.07 -12.31
CA GLY A 99 5.65 -13.80 -11.94
C GLY A 99 5.77 -15.15 -12.64
N ALA A 100 4.66 -15.88 -12.73
CA ALA A 100 4.60 -17.15 -13.47
C ALA A 100 4.84 -16.96 -14.97
N LEU A 101 4.26 -15.92 -15.59
CA LEU A 101 4.45 -15.62 -17.01
C LEU A 101 5.89 -15.18 -17.33
N LEU A 102 6.49 -14.35 -16.47
CA LEU A 102 7.83 -13.80 -16.66
C LEU A 102 8.94 -14.74 -16.16
N LYS A 103 8.58 -15.89 -15.56
CA LYS A 103 9.51 -16.81 -14.87
C LYS A 103 10.38 -16.09 -13.84
N LEU A 104 9.77 -15.17 -13.09
CA LEU A 104 10.43 -14.41 -12.03
C LEU A 104 9.86 -14.81 -10.66
N PRO A 105 10.69 -14.83 -9.60
CA PRO A 105 10.21 -15.18 -8.28
C PRO A 105 9.27 -14.08 -7.75
N PRO A 106 8.14 -14.41 -7.10
CA PRO A 106 7.19 -13.42 -6.58
C PRO A 106 7.83 -12.39 -5.65
N ALA A 107 8.87 -12.79 -4.90
CA ALA A 107 9.62 -11.92 -4.01
C ALA A 107 10.29 -10.73 -4.74
N LEU A 108 10.76 -10.94 -5.98
CA LEU A 108 11.36 -9.88 -6.79
C LEU A 108 10.29 -8.88 -7.27
N LEU A 109 9.10 -9.35 -7.65
CA LEU A 109 7.99 -8.47 -8.01
C LEU A 109 7.50 -7.65 -6.81
N GLY A 110 7.54 -8.23 -5.61
CA GLY A 110 7.29 -7.49 -4.37
C GLY A 110 8.33 -6.41 -4.12
N LEU A 111 9.62 -6.73 -4.29
CA LEU A 111 10.72 -5.79 -4.09
C LEU A 111 10.76 -4.66 -5.13
N THR A 112 10.17 -4.86 -6.30
CA THR A 112 10.19 -3.89 -7.40
C THR A 112 8.86 -3.16 -7.52
N VAL A 113 7.84 -3.81 -8.06
CA VAL A 113 6.55 -3.19 -8.40
C VAL A 113 5.78 -2.77 -7.16
N LEU A 114 5.65 -3.65 -6.15
CA LEU A 114 4.92 -3.29 -4.92
C LEU A 114 5.66 -2.22 -4.11
N ALA A 115 6.98 -2.36 -3.97
CA ALA A 115 7.78 -1.38 -3.23
C ALA A 115 7.71 0.03 -3.86
N TRP A 116 7.79 0.12 -5.20
CA TRP A 116 7.59 1.39 -5.93
C TRP A 116 6.16 1.91 -5.77
N GLY A 117 5.15 1.04 -5.93
CA GLY A 117 3.75 1.42 -5.80
C GLY A 117 3.42 2.00 -4.43
N ASN A 118 4.01 1.44 -3.37
CA ASN A 118 3.85 1.97 -2.01
C ASN A 118 4.57 3.31 -1.81
N SER A 119 5.78 3.47 -2.36
CA SER A 119 6.65 4.62 -2.04
C SER A 119 6.51 5.80 -2.99
N VAL A 120 5.83 5.65 -4.14
CA VAL A 120 5.66 6.73 -5.12
C VAL A 120 4.81 7.88 -4.59
N GLY A 121 3.76 7.57 -3.81
CA GLY A 121 2.91 8.57 -3.17
C GLY A 121 3.69 9.38 -2.13
N ASP A 122 4.47 8.70 -1.31
CA ASP A 122 5.35 9.31 -0.32
C ASP A 122 6.39 10.21 -0.99
N LEU A 123 7.02 9.75 -2.09
CA LEU A 123 7.96 10.56 -2.87
C LEU A 123 7.32 11.86 -3.38
N VAL A 124 6.10 11.80 -3.92
CA VAL A 124 5.38 12.98 -4.41
C VAL A 124 5.07 13.94 -3.26
N ALA A 125 4.63 13.42 -2.11
CA ALA A 125 4.33 14.21 -0.92
C ALA A 125 5.60 14.89 -0.35
N ASP A 126 6.70 14.16 -0.19
CA ASP A 126 7.96 14.68 0.31
C ASP A 126 8.55 15.75 -0.62
N VAL A 127 8.46 15.54 -1.94
CA VAL A 127 8.88 16.54 -2.93
C VAL A 127 8.00 17.79 -2.86
N ALA A 128 6.69 17.64 -2.67
CA ALA A 128 5.78 18.78 -2.52
C ALA A 128 6.10 19.61 -1.26
N VAL A 129 6.32 18.94 -0.11
CA VAL A 129 6.70 19.59 1.16
C VAL A 129 8.07 20.26 1.06
N ALA A 130 9.05 19.62 0.39
CA ALA A 130 10.35 20.21 0.15
C ALA A 130 10.25 21.49 -0.73
N LYS A 131 9.42 21.46 -1.78
CA LYS A 131 9.15 22.63 -2.64
C LYS A 131 8.40 23.74 -1.91
N ALA A 132 7.60 23.41 -0.92
CA ALA A 132 6.91 24.37 -0.05
C ALA A 132 7.85 25.07 0.95
N GLY A 133 9.17 24.82 0.90
CA GLY A 133 10.16 25.46 1.77
C GLY A 133 10.40 24.73 3.10
N GLN A 134 9.92 23.49 3.24
CA GLN A 134 10.07 22.67 4.45
C GLN A 134 10.91 21.40 4.21
N PRO A 135 12.19 21.52 3.79
CA PRO A 135 13.01 20.35 3.45
C PRO A 135 13.33 19.46 4.67
N ALA A 136 13.39 20.02 5.88
CA ALA A 136 13.62 19.24 7.10
C ALA A 136 12.44 18.30 7.41
N MET A 137 11.20 18.74 7.13
CA MET A 137 10.01 17.91 7.30
C MET A 137 9.96 16.79 6.27
N ALA A 138 10.26 17.09 5.00
CA ALA A 138 10.35 16.09 3.94
C ALA A 138 11.43 15.02 4.23
N MET A 139 12.59 15.44 4.75
CA MET A 139 13.65 14.50 5.17
C MET A 139 13.19 13.61 6.33
N ALA A 140 12.49 14.17 7.32
CA ALA A 140 11.94 13.40 8.43
C ALA A 140 10.89 12.38 7.95
N GLY A 141 9.99 12.78 7.05
CA GLY A 141 8.98 11.90 6.44
C GLY A 141 9.60 10.72 5.69
N CYS A 142 10.58 11.00 4.82
CA CYS A 142 11.26 9.99 4.01
C CYS A 142 11.91 8.86 4.84
N PHE A 143 12.47 9.17 6.01
CA PHE A 143 13.05 8.15 6.90
C PHE A 143 12.03 7.54 7.88
N ALA A 144 11.10 8.33 8.40
CA ALA A 144 10.15 7.88 9.41
C ALA A 144 9.09 6.92 8.83
N CYS A 145 8.57 7.18 7.62
CA CYS A 145 7.53 6.36 7.01
C CYS A 145 7.98 4.90 6.78
N PRO A 146 9.13 4.62 6.11
CA PRO A 146 9.62 3.25 5.97
C PRO A 146 9.99 2.59 7.30
N MET A 147 10.53 3.37 8.25
CA MET A 147 10.86 2.86 9.59
C MET A 147 9.61 2.39 10.34
N PHE A 148 8.53 3.17 10.31
CA PHE A 148 7.25 2.81 10.90
C PHE A 148 6.64 1.57 10.23
N ASN A 149 6.71 1.48 8.91
CA ASN A 149 6.23 0.31 8.16
C ASN A 149 6.98 -0.98 8.51
N MET A 150 8.30 -0.91 8.74
CA MET A 150 9.06 -2.07 9.21
C MET A 150 8.71 -2.40 10.67
N LEU A 151 8.63 -1.40 11.55
CA LEU A 151 8.40 -1.64 12.97
C LEU A 151 7.01 -2.25 13.22
N LEU A 152 5.97 -1.64 12.68
CA LEU A 152 4.60 -2.12 12.85
C LEU A 152 4.23 -3.20 11.85
N GLY A 153 4.52 -3.01 10.55
CA GLY A 153 4.12 -3.98 9.52
C GLY A 153 4.86 -5.30 9.66
N LEU A 154 6.19 -5.28 9.52
CA LEU A 154 7.01 -6.50 9.63
C LEU A 154 7.00 -7.05 11.07
N GLY A 155 7.08 -6.19 12.08
CA GLY A 155 7.05 -6.60 13.49
C GLY A 155 5.75 -7.33 13.87
N THR A 156 4.57 -6.77 13.54
CA THR A 156 3.30 -7.44 13.84
C THR A 156 3.11 -8.71 13.02
N ALA A 157 3.52 -8.71 11.74
CA ALA A 157 3.46 -9.91 10.90
C ALA A 157 4.29 -11.07 11.48
N LEU A 158 5.50 -10.79 11.97
CA LEU A 158 6.34 -11.78 12.64
C LEU A 158 5.72 -12.28 13.94
N VAL A 159 5.19 -11.38 14.79
CA VAL A 159 4.51 -11.76 16.04
C VAL A 159 3.33 -12.69 15.77
N ILE A 160 2.49 -12.36 14.78
CA ILE A 160 1.34 -13.19 14.39
C ILE A 160 1.81 -14.55 13.88
N GLN A 161 2.87 -14.60 13.08
CA GLN A 161 3.37 -15.84 12.52
C GLN A 161 4.00 -16.74 13.59
N THR A 162 4.80 -16.18 14.49
CA THR A 162 5.38 -16.92 15.62
C THR A 162 4.31 -17.41 16.59
N ALA A 163 3.27 -16.61 16.84
CA ALA A 163 2.14 -17.02 17.68
C ALA A 163 1.36 -18.22 17.09
N LYS A 164 1.27 -18.34 15.76
CA LYS A 164 0.60 -19.47 15.09
C LYS A 164 1.39 -20.78 15.15
N VAL A 165 2.72 -20.70 15.19
CA VAL A 165 3.63 -21.87 15.14
C VAL A 165 4.05 -22.31 16.55
N TYR A 166 3.71 -21.54 17.58
CA TYR A 166 3.99 -21.87 18.97
C TYR A 166 3.45 -23.26 19.34
N PRO A 167 4.25 -24.14 20.00
CA PRO A 167 5.51 -23.88 20.68
C PRO A 167 6.80 -24.10 19.85
N GLU A 168 6.70 -24.42 18.56
CA GLU A 168 7.88 -24.63 17.72
C GLU A 168 8.56 -23.30 17.35
N ALA A 169 9.89 -23.34 17.21
CA ALA A 169 10.66 -22.17 16.79
C ALA A 169 10.43 -21.90 15.30
N TYR A 170 10.01 -20.68 14.96
CA TYR A 170 9.88 -20.27 13.57
C TYR A 170 11.26 -20.10 12.92
N GLU A 171 11.65 -21.01 12.04
CA GLU A 171 12.91 -20.93 11.31
C GLU A 171 12.87 -19.85 10.21
N LEU A 172 13.59 -18.75 10.43
CA LEU A 172 13.79 -17.73 9.40
C LEU A 172 14.75 -18.25 8.32
N ARG A 173 14.23 -18.62 7.15
CA ARG A 173 15.04 -18.91 5.97
C ARG A 173 15.55 -17.61 5.37
N LEU A 174 16.77 -17.21 5.76
CA LEU A 174 17.46 -16.06 5.20
C LEU A 174 17.93 -16.36 3.77
N HIS A 175 17.10 -16.02 2.78
CA HIS A 175 17.49 -16.06 1.39
C HIS A 175 18.57 -15.01 1.10
N VAL A 176 19.47 -15.32 0.16
CA VAL A 176 20.57 -14.44 -0.28
C VAL A 176 20.05 -13.04 -0.67
N SER A 177 18.87 -12.96 -1.30
CA SER A 177 18.24 -11.69 -1.68
C SER A 177 17.93 -10.77 -0.48
N ILE A 178 17.53 -11.35 0.67
CA ILE A 178 17.23 -10.58 1.89
C ILE A 178 18.52 -10.02 2.47
N VAL A 179 19.59 -10.82 2.50
CA VAL A 179 20.91 -10.39 2.98
C VAL A 179 21.44 -9.22 2.13
N ILE A 180 21.33 -9.32 0.80
CA ILE A 180 21.73 -8.24 -0.11
C ILE A 180 20.91 -6.98 0.17
N ALA A 181 19.58 -7.08 0.28
CA ALA A 181 18.73 -5.94 0.59
C ALA A 181 19.11 -5.28 1.92
N PHE A 182 19.40 -6.08 2.95
CA PHE A 182 19.83 -5.58 4.25
C PHE A 182 21.18 -4.86 4.18
N VAL A 183 22.17 -5.42 3.46
CA VAL A 183 23.50 -4.80 3.30
C VAL A 183 23.40 -3.46 2.56
N PHE A 184 22.65 -3.39 1.45
CA PHE A 184 22.47 -2.15 0.71
C PHE A 184 21.69 -1.09 1.49
N LEU A 185 20.68 -1.50 2.27
CA LEU A 185 19.95 -0.62 3.18
C LEU A 185 20.86 -0.06 4.27
N LEU A 186 21.66 -0.91 4.90
CA LEU A 186 22.60 -0.48 5.94
C LEU A 186 23.63 0.50 5.36
N LEU A 187 24.16 0.21 4.17
CA LEU A 187 25.12 1.06 3.47
C LEU A 187 24.52 2.43 3.12
N SER A 188 23.27 2.46 2.63
CA SER A 188 22.59 3.72 2.29
C SER A 188 22.28 4.56 3.54
N LEU A 189 21.88 3.93 4.64
CA LEU A 189 21.59 4.59 5.91
C LEU A 189 22.86 5.13 6.58
N MET A 190 23.89 4.30 6.69
CA MET A 190 25.19 4.71 7.24
C MET A 190 25.86 5.79 6.40
N GLY A 191 25.84 5.64 5.07
CA GLY A 191 26.35 6.67 4.16
C GLY A 191 25.61 8.00 4.33
N SER A 192 24.28 7.96 4.43
CA SER A 192 23.48 9.16 4.63
C SER A 192 23.74 9.81 5.98
N LEU A 193 23.88 9.03 7.05
CA LEU A 193 24.23 9.52 8.38
C LEU A 193 25.60 10.23 8.37
N LEU A 194 26.60 9.62 7.74
CA LEU A 194 27.97 10.14 7.67
C LEU A 194 28.03 11.44 6.86
N VAL A 195 27.35 11.50 5.72
CA VAL A 195 27.32 12.69 4.86
C VAL A 195 26.56 13.84 5.52
N VAL A 196 25.41 13.57 6.15
CA VAL A 196 24.62 14.59 6.84
C VAL A 196 25.38 15.18 8.03
N THR A 197 26.10 14.35 8.79
CA THR A 197 26.92 14.81 9.92
C THR A 197 28.14 15.62 9.46
N TRP A 198 28.81 15.22 8.38
CA TRP A 198 29.93 15.98 7.81
C TRP A 198 29.54 17.32 7.19
N TYR A 199 28.39 17.41 6.52
CA TYR A 199 27.94 18.64 5.86
C TYR A 199 27.10 19.58 6.76
N ARG A 200 27.24 19.48 8.10
CA ARG A 200 26.51 20.31 9.08
C ARG A 200 24.99 20.35 8.82
N PHE A 201 24.36 19.19 8.65
CA PHE A 201 22.92 19.04 8.41
C PHE A 201 22.38 19.68 7.13
N ARG A 202 23.24 19.95 6.14
CA ARG A 202 22.80 20.32 4.78
C ARG A 202 23.06 19.17 3.82
N VAL A 203 22.03 18.72 3.10
CA VAL A 203 22.16 17.64 2.11
C VAL A 203 22.60 18.25 0.77
N PRO A 204 23.80 17.91 0.26
CA PRO A 204 24.24 18.40 -1.04
C PRO A 204 23.48 17.68 -2.17
N ARG A 205 23.15 18.39 -3.25
CA ARG A 205 22.43 17.83 -4.42
C ARG A 205 23.14 16.61 -5.03
N PHE A 206 24.47 16.59 -4.97
CA PHE A 206 25.28 15.47 -5.44
C PHE A 206 24.97 14.16 -4.70
N TRP A 207 24.66 14.23 -3.40
CA TRP A 207 24.33 13.04 -2.61
C TRP A 207 23.04 12.36 -3.08
N GLY A 208 22.06 13.14 -3.55
CA GLY A 208 20.85 12.60 -4.15
C GLY A 208 21.14 11.74 -5.38
N PHE A 209 22.03 12.19 -6.27
CA PHE A 209 22.46 11.39 -7.43
C PHE A 209 23.19 10.12 -7.02
N CYS A 210 24.02 10.18 -5.97
CA CYS A 210 24.70 9.01 -5.42
C CYS A 210 23.72 7.96 -4.89
N LEU A 211 22.67 8.38 -4.17
CA LEU A 211 21.62 7.50 -3.67
C LEU A 211 20.82 6.83 -4.79
N VAL A 212 20.49 7.57 -5.85
CA VAL A 212 19.83 7.00 -7.04
C VAL A 212 20.74 6.00 -7.74
N GLY A 213 22.04 6.30 -7.88
CA GLY A 213 23.02 5.36 -8.44
C GLY A 213 23.13 4.07 -7.61
N LEU A 214 23.21 4.19 -6.29
CA LEU A 214 23.20 3.05 -5.37
C LEU A 214 21.93 2.21 -5.52
N TYR A 215 20.77 2.85 -5.65
CA TYR A 215 19.49 2.17 -5.89
C TYR A 215 19.49 1.39 -7.21
N ILE A 216 20.00 1.97 -8.30
CA ILE A 216 20.12 1.29 -9.60
C ILE A 216 21.04 0.07 -9.51
N ILE A 217 22.19 0.21 -8.83
CA ILE A 217 23.14 -0.90 -8.61
C ILE A 217 22.47 -2.02 -7.80
N PHE A 218 21.80 -1.67 -6.70
CA PHE A 218 21.04 -2.61 -5.87
C PHE A 218 20.00 -3.38 -6.69
N MET A 219 19.25 -2.68 -7.53
CA MET A 219 18.24 -3.30 -8.40
C MET A 219 18.88 -4.25 -9.42
N ALA A 220 19.98 -3.84 -10.06
CA ALA A 220 20.70 -4.68 -11.00
C ALA A 220 21.24 -5.96 -10.34
N VAL A 221 21.89 -5.83 -9.17
CA VAL A 221 22.40 -6.99 -8.40
C VAL A 221 21.25 -7.91 -7.98
N SER A 222 20.15 -7.35 -7.49
CA SER A 222 18.98 -8.14 -7.06
C SER A 222 18.35 -8.91 -8.23
N LEU A 223 18.27 -8.30 -9.41
CA LEU A 223 17.79 -8.94 -10.64
C LEU A 223 18.72 -10.07 -11.11
N VAL A 224 20.04 -9.85 -11.06
CA VAL A 224 21.04 -10.84 -11.44
C VAL A 224 20.96 -12.06 -10.52
N VAL A 225 20.95 -11.85 -9.20
CA VAL A 225 20.86 -12.93 -8.21
C VAL A 225 19.53 -13.68 -8.33
N ALA A 226 18.42 -12.97 -8.57
CA ALA A 226 17.12 -13.60 -8.79
C ALA A 226 17.13 -14.51 -10.02
N LYS A 227 17.76 -14.09 -11.14
CA LYS A 227 17.92 -14.95 -12.32
C LYS A 227 18.75 -16.19 -12.03
N PHE A 228 19.87 -16.05 -11.32
CA PHE A 228 20.74 -17.19 -10.98
C PHE A 228 20.12 -18.17 -9.98
N THR A 229 19.15 -17.74 -9.17
CA THR A 229 18.44 -18.63 -8.21
C THR A 229 17.31 -19.41 -8.87
N VAL A 230 16.82 -18.95 -10.04
CA VAL A 230 15.71 -19.58 -10.80
C VAL A 230 16.22 -20.60 -11.84
N VAL A 231 17.50 -20.55 -12.20
CA VAL A 231 18.19 -21.55 -13.05
C VAL A 231 18.75 -22.66 -12.17
#